data_AF-A0A7C9QSP2-F1
#
_entry.id   AF-A0A7C9QSP2-F1
#
_cell.length_a   1.000
_cell.length_b   1.000
_cell.length_c   1.000
_cell.angle_alpha   90.00
_cell.angle_beta   90.00
_cell.angle_gamma   90.00
#
_symmetry.space_group_name_H-M   'P 1'
#
loop_
_entity.id
_entity.type
_entity.pdbx_description
1 polymer ?
#
loop_
_entity_poly.entity_id
_entity_poly.type
_entity_poly.pdbx_seq_one_letter_code
_entity_poly.pdbx_strand_id
1 'polypeptide(L)'
;MTNSKPWLWLLVASLAFNVYFGAVVGTHFFRDPRGPGPGPGPGRPGMMILDMAESLPEPDARILRQAYEAHKSQFPDEPGQPRGFERMREILAADPFDLEAFLKEESEFRANRAREGAVIGTILAEALPKMSAEGRKRLADHRPPPPPRPR
;
A
#
# COMPACT_ATOMS: atom_id res chain seq x y z
N MET A 1 -9.22 -32.01 -40.82
CA MET A 1 -9.05 -30.56 -40.65
C MET A 1 -10.06 -30.10 -39.60
N THR A 2 -9.64 -29.99 -38.34
CA THR A 2 -10.53 -29.67 -37.22
C THR A 2 -10.74 -28.15 -37.17
N ASN A 3 -11.98 -27.72 -37.44
CA ASN A 3 -12.42 -26.33 -37.29
C ASN A 3 -12.42 -25.97 -35.79
N SER A 4 -11.29 -25.52 -35.27
CA SER A 4 -11.20 -24.94 -33.93
C SER A 4 -11.95 -23.61 -33.94
N LYS A 5 -13.17 -23.59 -33.38
CA LYS A 5 -13.98 -22.39 -33.19
C LYS A 5 -13.23 -21.40 -32.28
N PRO A 6 -12.63 -20.31 -32.82
CA PRO A 6 -11.74 -19.42 -32.05
C PRO A 6 -12.50 -18.68 -30.94
N TRP A 7 -13.79 -18.45 -31.15
CA TRP A 7 -14.75 -17.96 -30.16
C TRP A 7 -14.75 -18.77 -28.86
N LEU A 8 -14.64 -20.10 -28.94
CA LEU A 8 -14.75 -20.96 -27.75
C LEU A 8 -13.52 -20.78 -26.86
N TRP A 9 -12.35 -20.60 -27.49
CA TRP A 9 -11.09 -20.31 -26.78
C TRP A 9 -11.07 -18.91 -26.19
N LEU A 10 -11.68 -17.92 -26.85
CA LEU A 10 -11.86 -16.58 -26.29
C LEU A 10 -12.78 -16.59 -25.06
N LEU A 11 -13.84 -17.39 -25.07
CA LEU A 11 -14.71 -17.57 -23.91
C LEU A 11 -14.01 -18.26 -22.75
N VAL A 12 -13.23 -19.32 -23.03
CA VAL A 12 -12.44 -20.00 -21.99
C VAL A 12 -11.36 -19.09 -21.42
N ALA A 13 -10.67 -18.31 -22.27
CA ALA A 13 -9.69 -17.33 -21.84
C ALA A 13 -10.33 -16.23 -20.98
N SER A 14 -11.48 -15.69 -21.39
CA SER A 14 -12.24 -14.69 -20.64
C SER A 14 -12.72 -15.24 -19.29
N LEU A 15 -13.23 -16.47 -19.25
CA LEU A 15 -13.67 -17.11 -18.01
C LEU A 15 -12.49 -17.36 -17.07
N ALA A 16 -11.38 -17.87 -17.59
CA ALA A 16 -10.16 -18.09 -16.80
C ALA A 16 -9.62 -16.77 -16.24
N PHE A 17 -9.66 -15.69 -17.03
CA PHE A 17 -9.23 -14.36 -16.59
C PHE A 17 -10.15 -13.81 -15.50
N ASN A 18 -11.47 -13.98 -15.64
CA ASN A 18 -12.44 -13.58 -14.62
C ASN A 18 -12.29 -14.39 -13.32
N VAL A 19 -12.06 -15.70 -13.41
CA VAL A 19 -11.81 -16.55 -12.23
C VAL A 19 -10.47 -16.19 -11.59
N TYR A 20 -9.44 -15.89 -12.39
CA TYR A 20 -8.14 -15.44 -11.89
C TYR A 20 -8.27 -14.10 -11.15
N PHE A 21 -8.93 -13.11 -11.75
CA PHE A 21 -9.19 -11.82 -11.09
C PHE A 21 -10.07 -12.00 -9.85
N GLY A 22 -11.12 -12.82 -9.93
CA GLY A 22 -11.97 -13.15 -8.79
C GLY A 22 -11.21 -13.82 -7.65
N ALA A 23 -10.24 -14.69 -7.94
CA ALA A 23 -9.39 -15.33 -6.94
C ALA A 23 -8.34 -14.37 -6.35
N VAL A 24 -7.73 -13.51 -7.16
CA VAL A 24 -6.76 -12.49 -6.69
C VAL A 24 -7.46 -11.44 -5.83
N VAL A 25 -8.62 -10.94 -6.27
CA VAL A 25 -9.44 -10.01 -5.49
C VAL A 25 -10.00 -10.71 -4.26
N GLY A 26 -10.51 -11.94 -4.38
CA GLY A 26 -11.05 -12.69 -3.26
C GLY A 26 -10.02 -13.00 -2.18
N THR A 27 -8.79 -13.35 -2.55
CA THR A 27 -7.69 -13.54 -1.58
C THR A 27 -7.21 -12.23 -0.94
N HIS A 28 -7.45 -11.08 -1.59
CA HIS A 28 -7.14 -9.77 -1.04
C HIS A 28 -8.27 -9.23 -0.13
N PHE A 29 -9.54 -9.48 -0.48
CA PHE A 29 -10.72 -8.91 0.20
C PHE A 29 -11.36 -9.82 1.26
N PHE A 30 -11.31 -11.15 1.12
CA PHE A 30 -11.87 -12.09 2.11
C PHE A 30 -10.87 -12.50 3.20
N ARG A 31 -9.75 -11.78 3.32
CA ARG A 31 -8.89 -11.87 4.50
C ARG A 31 -9.62 -11.16 5.65
N ASP A 32 -10.25 -11.98 6.50
CA ASP A 32 -11.17 -11.60 7.58
C ASP A 32 -10.73 -10.34 8.38
N PRO A 33 -11.55 -9.27 8.48
CA PRO A 33 -11.19 -8.04 9.20
C PRO A 33 -11.21 -8.16 10.74
N ARG A 34 -11.50 -9.34 11.31
CA ARG A 34 -11.86 -9.49 12.74
C ARG A 34 -10.73 -9.96 13.67
N GLY A 35 -9.47 -9.70 13.34
CA GLY A 35 -8.34 -9.98 14.23
C GLY A 35 -7.75 -8.69 14.82
N PRO A 36 -7.54 -8.57 16.15
CA PRO A 36 -6.86 -7.43 16.78
C PRO A 36 -5.33 -7.54 16.60
N GLY A 37 -4.87 -7.75 15.38
CA GLY A 37 -3.45 -7.84 15.03
C GLY A 37 -3.06 -6.74 14.05
N PRO A 38 -1.82 -6.22 14.11
CA PRO A 38 -1.29 -5.27 13.14
C PRO A 38 -1.04 -6.00 11.81
N GLY A 39 -2.12 -6.35 11.12
CA GLY A 39 -2.06 -6.75 9.72
C GLY A 39 -1.82 -5.51 8.86
N PRO A 40 -1.29 -5.67 7.64
CA PRO A 40 -1.12 -4.58 6.69
C PRO A 40 -2.49 -4.19 6.14
N GLY A 41 -3.31 -3.52 6.96
CA GLY A 41 -4.28 -2.59 6.43
C GLY A 41 -3.53 -1.47 5.69
N PRO A 42 -4.24 -0.58 4.98
CA PRO A 42 -3.63 0.66 4.51
C PRO A 42 -3.04 1.38 5.72
N GLY A 43 -1.73 1.19 5.93
CA GLY A 43 -1.00 1.78 7.03
C GLY A 43 -1.17 3.27 6.90
N ARG A 44 -1.43 3.95 8.02
CA ARG A 44 -1.55 5.41 7.99
C ARG A 44 -0.29 5.98 7.31
N PRO A 45 -0.42 7.00 6.44
CA PRO A 45 0.72 7.59 5.77
C PRO A 45 1.83 7.93 6.78
N GLY A 46 3.03 7.42 6.51
CA GLY A 46 4.19 7.62 7.39
C GLY A 46 4.34 6.71 8.61
N MET A 47 3.43 5.75 8.88
CA MET A 47 3.63 4.73 9.94
C MET A 47 4.90 3.91 9.75
N MET A 48 5.30 3.67 8.50
CA MET A 48 6.56 2.98 8.19
C MET A 48 7.77 3.68 8.80
N ILE A 49 7.75 5.02 8.94
CA ILE A 49 8.86 5.76 9.57
C ILE A 49 8.88 5.52 11.09
N LEU A 50 7.70 5.41 11.71
CA LEU A 50 7.59 5.09 13.13
C LEU A 50 8.02 3.64 13.39
N ASP A 51 7.63 2.69 12.54
CA ASP A 51 8.08 1.29 12.61
C ASP A 51 9.60 1.17 12.42
N MET A 52 10.19 1.96 11.52
CA MET A 52 11.64 2.07 11.37
C MET A 52 12.31 2.61 12.65
N ALA A 53 11.71 3.62 13.29
CA ALA A 53 12.21 4.20 14.52
C ALA A 53 12.24 3.21 15.69
N GLU A 54 11.31 2.25 15.75
CA GLU A 54 11.31 1.20 16.78
C GLU A 54 12.49 0.23 16.66
N SER A 55 13.03 0.04 15.45
CA SER A 55 14.18 -0.85 15.22
C SER A 55 15.55 -0.18 15.50
N LEU A 56 15.54 1.12 15.78
CA LEU A 56 16.76 1.93 15.93
C LEU A 56 17.21 2.07 17.39
N PRO A 57 18.51 2.30 17.62
CA PRO A 57 19.00 2.79 18.91
C PRO A 57 18.29 4.10 19.30
N GLU A 58 17.95 4.26 20.57
CA GLU A 58 17.13 5.39 21.05
C GLU A 58 17.62 6.80 20.62
N PRO A 59 18.93 7.10 20.56
CA PRO A 59 19.40 8.39 20.04
C PRO A 59 19.03 8.62 18.57
N ASP A 60 19.17 7.59 17.73
CA ASP A 60 18.88 7.63 16.31
C ASP A 60 17.36 7.58 16.04
N ALA A 61 16.62 6.81 16.85
CA ALA A 61 15.17 6.78 16.82
C ALA A 61 14.56 8.16 17.09
N ARG A 62 15.11 8.92 18.06
CA ARG A 62 14.67 10.29 18.32
C ARG A 62 14.89 11.23 17.14
N ILE A 63 16.01 11.11 16.44
CA ILE A 63 16.29 11.91 15.24
C ILE A 63 15.23 11.64 14.17
N LEU A 64 14.93 10.37 13.93
CA LEU A 64 13.94 9.97 12.93
C LEU A 64 12.51 10.41 13.33
N ARG A 65 12.13 10.25 14.61
CA ARG A 65 10.83 10.72 15.13
C ARG A 65 10.68 12.23 15.04
N GLN A 66 11.73 13.00 15.36
CA GLN A 66 11.69 14.47 15.24
C GLN A 66 11.53 14.93 13.80
N ALA A 67 12.27 14.30 12.87
CA ALA A 67 12.12 14.59 11.44
C ALA A 67 10.72 14.21 10.94
N TYR A 68 10.16 13.08 11.39
CA TYR A 68 8.77 12.72 11.10
C TYR A 68 7.77 13.77 11.61
N GLU A 69 7.88 14.18 12.88
CA GLU A 69 6.96 15.16 13.49
C GLU A 69 6.98 16.51 12.78
N ALA A 70 8.14 16.93 12.26
CA ALA A 70 8.28 18.18 11.50
C ALA A 70 7.57 18.14 10.13
N HIS A 71 7.44 16.96 9.54
CA HIS A 71 6.86 16.76 8.21
C HIS A 71 5.50 16.06 8.24
N LYS A 72 4.96 15.73 9.42
CA LYS A 72 3.71 14.96 9.56
C LYS A 72 2.53 15.57 8.82
N SER A 73 2.45 16.91 8.79
CA SER A 73 1.37 17.65 8.11
C SER A 73 1.52 17.72 6.58
N GLN A 74 2.65 17.25 6.05
CA GLN A 74 2.93 17.19 4.61
C GLN A 74 2.56 15.83 4.02
N PHE A 75 2.39 14.81 4.86
CA PHE A 75 1.75 13.59 4.41
C PHE A 75 0.35 13.94 3.91
N PRO A 76 -0.08 13.34 2.78
CA PRO A 76 -1.46 13.50 2.35
C PRO A 76 -2.35 13.04 3.50
N ASP A 77 -2.98 14.00 4.18
CA ASP A 77 -4.00 13.74 5.18
C ASP A 77 -5.08 12.91 4.50
N GLU A 78 -5.19 11.63 4.87
CA GLU A 78 -6.45 11.06 5.32
C GLU A 78 -6.17 9.96 6.35
N PRO A 79 -5.95 10.32 7.63
CA PRO A 79 -6.10 9.36 8.71
C PRO A 79 -7.57 8.97 8.79
N GLY A 80 -7.93 7.88 8.09
CA GLY A 80 -9.20 7.19 8.31
C GLY A 80 -10.24 7.27 7.20
N GLN A 81 -9.86 7.33 5.92
CA GLN A 81 -10.81 6.96 4.87
C GLN A 81 -10.51 5.58 4.29
N PRO A 82 -11.31 4.58 4.67
CA PRO A 82 -11.63 3.50 3.76
C PRO A 82 -12.21 4.00 2.41
N ARG A 83 -12.49 5.30 2.22
CA ARG A 83 -13.09 5.85 1.00
C ARG A 83 -12.31 5.59 -0.28
N GLY A 84 -10.98 5.52 -0.28
CA GLY A 84 -10.26 5.13 -1.51
C GLY A 84 -10.62 3.70 -1.95
N PHE A 85 -10.72 2.77 -1.00
CA PHE A 85 -11.11 1.39 -1.27
C PHE A 85 -12.62 1.25 -1.49
N GLU A 86 -13.46 1.98 -0.75
CA GLU A 86 -14.92 1.99 -0.92
C GLU A 86 -15.31 2.62 -2.26
N ARG A 87 -14.70 3.74 -2.64
CA ARG A 87 -14.92 4.42 -3.92
C ARG A 87 -14.42 3.60 -5.09
N MET A 88 -13.24 2.99 -4.96
CA MET A 88 -12.76 2.02 -5.96
C MET A 88 -13.72 0.83 -6.08
N ARG A 89 -14.25 0.33 -4.96
CA ARG A 89 -15.25 -0.75 -4.94
C ARG A 89 -16.56 -0.32 -5.60
N GLU A 90 -17.03 0.89 -5.36
CA GLU A 90 -18.22 1.47 -5.97
C GLU A 90 -18.05 1.62 -7.49
N ILE A 91 -16.91 2.13 -7.95
CA ILE A 91 -16.57 2.27 -9.37
C ILE A 91 -16.54 0.90 -10.06
N LEU A 92 -15.94 -0.11 -9.42
CA LEU A 92 -15.88 -1.47 -9.94
C LEU A 92 -17.24 -2.18 -9.94
N ALA A 93 -18.15 -1.78 -9.05
CA ALA A 93 -19.49 -2.34 -8.95
C ALA A 93 -20.52 -1.60 -9.83
N ALA A 94 -20.14 -0.51 -10.49
CA ALA A 94 -21.03 0.26 -11.37
C ALA A 94 -21.40 -0.55 -12.62
N ASP A 95 -22.68 -0.52 -13.00
CA ASP A 95 -23.20 -1.07 -14.25
C ASP A 95 -24.06 -0.02 -14.97
N PRO A 96 -23.65 0.47 -16.15
CA PRO A 96 -22.43 0.09 -16.88
C PRO A 96 -21.15 0.54 -16.16
N PHE A 97 -20.06 -0.19 -16.40
CA PHE A 97 -18.74 0.13 -15.84
C PHE A 97 -18.26 1.52 -16.31
N ASP A 98 -17.89 2.37 -15.36
CA ASP A 98 -17.38 3.71 -15.62
C ASP A 98 -15.84 3.69 -15.68
N LEU A 99 -15.31 3.54 -16.91
CA LEU A 99 -13.87 3.55 -17.17
C LEU A 99 -13.23 4.90 -16.85
N GLU A 100 -13.91 6.02 -17.06
CA GLU A 100 -13.35 7.35 -16.80
C GLU A 100 -13.20 7.58 -15.29
N ALA A 101 -14.19 7.19 -14.50
CA ALA A 101 -14.11 7.24 -13.04
C ALA A 101 -12.98 6.35 -12.50
N PHE A 102 -12.80 5.16 -13.06
CA PHE A 102 -11.69 4.27 -12.67
C PHE A 102 -10.33 4.90 -12.95
N LEU A 103 -10.11 5.42 -14.17
CA LEU A 103 -8.83 6.03 -14.55
C LEU A 103 -8.53 7.28 -13.71
N LYS A 104 -9.56 8.06 -13.37
CA LYS A 104 -9.43 9.20 -12.48
C LYS A 104 -8.98 8.77 -11.08
N GLU A 105 -9.66 7.80 -10.47
CA GLU A 105 -9.33 7.30 -9.14
C GLU A 105 -7.92 6.67 -9.10
N GLU A 106 -7.54 5.94 -10.14
CA GLU A 106 -6.18 5.38 -10.29
C GLU A 106 -5.12 6.49 -10.34
N SER A 107 -5.40 7.57 -11.07
CA SER A 107 -4.48 8.71 -11.17
C SER A 107 -4.32 9.46 -9.84
N GLU A 108 -5.41 9.61 -9.08
CA GLU A 108 -5.40 10.23 -7.75
C GLU A 108 -4.60 9.35 -6.77
N PHE A 109 -4.80 8.04 -6.80
CA PHE A 109 -4.04 7.09 -5.98
C PHE A 109 -2.53 7.13 -6.30
N ARG A 110 -2.15 7.13 -7.58
CA ARG A 110 -0.74 7.27 -7.98
C ARG A 110 -0.14 8.60 -7.53
N ALA A 111 -0.87 9.69 -7.67
CA ALA A 111 -0.40 11.01 -7.22
C ALA A 111 -0.19 11.03 -5.70
N ASN A 112 -1.09 10.46 -4.92
CA ASN A 112 -0.97 10.39 -3.46
C ASN A 112 0.23 9.54 -3.03
N ARG A 113 0.44 8.36 -3.64
CA ARG A 113 1.64 7.55 -3.41
C ARG A 113 2.93 8.30 -3.74
N ALA A 114 2.96 9.04 -4.86
CA ALA A 114 4.13 9.79 -5.25
C ALA A 114 4.47 10.90 -4.24
N ARG A 115 3.44 11.60 -3.73
CA ARG A 115 3.61 12.61 -2.67
C ARG A 115 4.11 11.99 -1.38
N GLU A 116 3.51 10.89 -0.94
CA GLU A 116 3.96 10.16 0.25
C GLU A 116 5.43 9.73 0.13
N GLY A 117 5.82 9.13 -1.00
CA GLY A 117 7.20 8.75 -1.25
C GLY A 117 8.17 9.94 -1.23
N ALA A 118 7.75 11.09 -1.75
CA ALA A 118 8.57 12.32 -1.71
C ALA A 118 8.77 12.81 -0.27
N VAL A 119 7.71 12.85 0.55
CA VAL A 119 7.80 13.27 1.95
C VAL A 119 8.70 12.34 2.76
N ILE A 120 8.56 11.02 2.58
CA ILE A 120 9.45 10.03 3.21
C ILE A 120 10.90 10.27 2.79
N GLY A 121 11.14 10.50 1.49
CA GLY A 121 12.47 10.81 0.95
C GLY A 121 13.08 12.04 1.63
N THR A 122 12.31 13.11 1.81
CA THR A 122 12.74 14.32 2.53
C THR A 122 13.10 14.02 3.98
N ILE A 123 12.25 13.31 4.72
CA ILE A 123 12.50 12.95 6.12
C ILE A 123 13.80 12.15 6.26
N LEU A 124 14.01 11.16 5.39
CA LEU A 124 15.23 10.36 5.41
C LEU A 124 16.46 11.19 5.02
N ALA A 125 16.36 12.08 4.03
CA ALA A 125 17.45 12.97 3.65
C ALA A 125 17.88 13.90 4.79
N GLU A 126 16.95 14.33 5.65
CA GLU A 126 17.25 15.16 6.82
C GLU A 126 17.75 14.36 8.04
N ALA A 127 17.25 13.14 8.24
CA ALA A 127 17.58 12.30 9.37
C ALA A 127 18.92 11.58 9.19
N LEU A 128 19.16 10.96 8.03
CA LEU A 128 20.34 10.11 7.79
C LEU A 128 21.69 10.79 8.07
N PRO A 129 21.93 12.07 7.73
CA PRO A 129 23.20 12.75 8.03
C PRO A 129 23.45 12.96 9.53
N LYS A 130 22.39 13.01 10.34
CA LYS A 130 22.46 13.23 11.79
C LYS A 130 22.58 11.92 12.58
N MET A 131 22.26 10.79 11.94
CA MET A 131 22.29 9.47 12.56
C MET A 131 23.69 8.88 12.61
N SER A 132 23.90 8.00 13.59
CA SER A 132 25.13 7.22 13.69
C SER A 132 25.32 6.26 12.50
N ALA A 133 26.55 5.76 12.30
CA ALA A 133 26.80 4.72 11.31
C ALA A 133 26.04 3.41 11.64
N GLU A 134 25.85 3.11 12.93
CA GLU A 134 25.06 1.96 13.38
C GLU A 134 23.57 2.14 13.05
N GLY A 135 23.00 3.33 13.31
CA GLY A 135 21.61 3.65 12.99
C GLY A 135 21.31 3.56 11.49
N ARG A 136 22.22 4.07 10.65
CA ARG A 136 22.11 3.92 9.19
C ARG A 136 22.16 2.46 8.74
N LYS A 137 23.01 1.63 9.37
CA LYS A 137 23.08 0.19 9.07
C LYS A 137 21.80 -0.54 9.48
N ARG A 138 21.26 -0.23 10.66
CA ARG A 138 19.97 -0.77 11.14
C ARG A 138 18.82 -0.42 10.20
N LEU A 139 18.78 0.79 9.67
CA LEU A 139 17.81 1.19 8.64
C LEU A 139 17.99 0.41 7.33
N ALA A 140 19.24 0.20 6.89
CA ALA A 140 19.51 -0.58 5.68
C ALA A 140 19.12 -2.07 5.86
N ASP A 141 19.29 -2.61 7.06
CA ASP A 141 18.94 -3.99 7.42
C ASP A 141 17.44 -4.14 7.79
N HIS A 142 16.70 -3.02 7.91
CA HIS A 142 15.29 -3.02 8.28
C HIS A 142 14.48 -3.75 7.21
N ARG A 143 13.90 -4.90 7.60
CA ARG A 143 12.92 -5.62 6.80
C ARG A 143 11.53 -5.38 7.37
N PRO A 144 10.53 -5.02 6.56
CA PRO A 144 9.14 -5.02 6.99
C PRO A 144 8.78 -6.37 7.61
N PRO A 145 8.04 -6.41 8.72
CA PRO A 145 7.69 -7.67 9.38
C PRO A 145 6.97 -8.59 8.39
N PRO A 146 7.30 -9.91 8.36
CA PRO A 146 6.61 -10.84 7.49
C PRO A 146 5.12 -10.89 7.85
N PRO A 147 4.21 -11.00 6.85
CA PRO A 147 2.79 -11.05 7.14
C PRO A 147 2.48 -12.22 8.08
N PRO A 148 1.55 -12.06 9.05
CA PRO A 148 1.22 -13.11 9.99
C PRO A 148 0.75 -14.36 9.25
N ARG A 149 1.29 -15.53 9.64
CA ARG A 149 0.88 -16.82 9.09
C ARG A 149 -0.57 -17.10 9.52
N PRO A 150 -1.45 -17.54 8.61
CA PRO A 150 -2.78 -18.00 9.01
C PRO A 150 -2.63 -19.16 10.00
N ARG A 151 -3.35 -19.08 11.12
CA ARG A 151 -3.54 -20.21 12.06
C ARG A 151 -4.72 -21.05 11.60
#